data_AF-A0A914UAM5-F1
#
_entry.id   AF-A0A914UAM5-F1
#
_cell.length_a   1.000
_cell.length_b   1.000
_cell.length_c   1.000
_cell.angle_alpha   90.00
_cell.angle_beta   90.00
_cell.angle_gamma   90.00
#
_symmetry.space_group_name_H-M   'P 1'
#
loop_
_entity.id
_entity.type
_entity.pdbx_description
1 polymer ?
#
loop_
_entity_poly.entity_id
_entity_poly.type
_entity_poly.pdbx_seq_one_letter_code
_entity_poly.pdbx_strand_id
1 'polypeptide(L)'
;DILALATGYDFAGGLLKIGLTDINGIPLSEHWLNGTKTFQGISISRFPNMFYTYGPQAPTAFSNGPTLIEIQADWIIKVIDYCEEKNIKYIVAKEEAQEKWSSEIHETAKMSLFPLADSWYMGANIPGKKREMLNFLGGVPKYAEILKKNLKNDLEGYELVSN
;
A
#
# COMPACT_ATOMS: atom_id res chain seq x y z
N ASP A 1 18.02 13.14 36.89
CA ASP A 1 17.80 13.63 35.52
C ASP A 1 17.17 12.55 34.64
N ILE A 2 16.48 12.93 33.56
CA ILE A 2 15.72 12.04 32.64
C ILE A 2 15.98 12.46 31.18
N LEU A 3 16.11 11.48 30.28
CA LEU A 3 16.20 11.66 28.81
C LEU A 3 15.03 10.94 28.12
N ALA A 4 14.39 11.61 27.15
CA ALA A 4 13.36 11.03 26.29
C ALA A 4 13.71 11.25 24.81
N LEU A 5 13.70 10.18 24.01
CA LEU A 5 14.02 10.23 22.58
C LEU A 5 12.73 10.21 21.75
N ALA A 6 12.47 11.31 21.04
CA ALA A 6 11.32 11.48 20.16
C ALA A 6 11.77 11.55 18.68
N THR A 7 12.60 10.59 18.26
CA THR A 7 13.30 10.59 16.95
C THR A 7 12.48 10.03 15.78
N GLY A 8 11.18 9.81 15.97
CA GLY A 8 10.28 9.30 14.93
C GLY A 8 10.36 7.79 14.70
N TYR A 9 10.01 7.34 13.49
CA TYR A 9 9.82 5.93 13.13
C TYR A 9 10.10 5.68 11.64
N ASP A 10 10.22 4.40 11.24
CA ASP A 10 10.18 3.98 9.84
C ASP A 10 8.73 3.64 9.44
N PHE A 11 8.11 4.51 8.64
CA PHE A 11 6.69 4.44 8.29
C PHE A 11 6.30 3.13 7.60
N ALA A 12 7.06 2.66 6.61
CA ALA A 12 6.79 1.39 5.92
C ALA A 12 7.47 0.19 6.61
N GLY A 13 8.32 0.44 7.61
CA GLY A 13 9.16 -0.59 8.23
C GLY A 13 8.39 -1.63 9.05
N GLY A 14 7.15 -1.33 9.48
CA GLY A 14 6.33 -2.28 10.24
C GLY A 14 6.07 -3.59 9.48
N LEU A 15 5.70 -3.49 8.20
CA LEU A 15 5.44 -4.65 7.34
C LEU A 15 6.70 -5.49 7.08
N LEU A 16 7.89 -4.86 7.13
CA LEU A 16 9.17 -5.54 6.93
C LEU A 16 9.60 -6.37 8.16
N LYS A 17 8.97 -6.17 9.32
CA LYS A 17 9.40 -6.79 10.60
C LYS A 17 8.57 -7.98 11.06
N ILE A 18 7.54 -8.37 10.29
CA ILE A 18 6.64 -9.47 10.66
C ILE A 18 6.88 -10.77 9.86
N GLY A 19 7.98 -10.84 9.10
CA GLY A 19 8.39 -12.06 8.42
C GLY A 19 7.56 -12.42 7.17
N LEU A 20 7.02 -11.42 6.46
CA LEU A 20 6.27 -11.65 5.22
C LEU A 20 7.19 -12.20 4.13
N THR A 21 6.80 -13.30 3.52
CA THR A 21 7.44 -13.92 2.34
C THR A 21 6.41 -14.18 1.25
N ASP A 22 6.80 -14.03 0.00
CA ASP A 22 5.94 -14.35 -1.13
C ASP A 22 5.84 -15.86 -1.38
N ILE A 23 5.08 -16.25 -2.41
CA ILE A 23 4.87 -17.65 -2.80
C ILE A 23 6.15 -18.45 -3.14
N ASN A 24 7.27 -17.77 -3.40
CA ASN A 24 8.57 -18.37 -3.69
C ASN A 24 9.53 -18.26 -2.49
N GLY A 25 9.03 -17.84 -1.31
CA GLY A 25 9.83 -17.67 -0.10
C GLY A 25 10.69 -16.40 -0.08
N ILE A 26 10.51 -15.48 -1.02
CA ILE A 26 11.28 -14.23 -1.07
C ILE A 26 10.68 -13.23 -0.06
N PRO A 27 11.48 -12.69 0.88
CA PRO A 27 10.97 -11.78 1.90
C PRO A 27 10.55 -10.43 1.32
N LEU A 28 9.55 -9.79 1.93
CA LEU A 28 9.09 -8.45 1.51
C LEU A 28 10.22 -7.40 1.55
N SER A 29 11.19 -7.56 2.45
CA SER A 29 12.36 -6.70 2.50
C SER A 29 13.17 -6.71 1.21
N GLU A 30 13.25 -7.85 0.50
CA GLU A 30 13.92 -7.95 -0.79
C GLU A 30 13.12 -7.25 -1.90
N HIS A 31 11.79 -7.42 -1.90
CA HIS A 31 10.89 -6.71 -2.82
C HIS A 31 10.99 -5.19 -2.72
N TRP A 32 11.19 -4.68 -1.50
CA TRP A 32 11.23 -3.23 -1.22
C TRP A 32 12.64 -2.65 -1.11
N LEU A 33 13.69 -3.40 -1.46
CA LEU A 33 15.07 -2.89 -1.47
C LEU A 33 15.23 -1.61 -2.29
N ASN A 34 14.57 -1.55 -3.45
CA ASN A 34 14.64 -0.42 -4.39
C ASN A 34 13.39 0.48 -4.37
N GLY A 35 12.67 0.43 -3.25
CA GLY A 35 11.48 1.24 -3.00
C GLY A 35 10.23 0.43 -2.78
N THR A 36 9.30 1.06 -2.07
CA THR A 36 8.01 0.51 -1.68
C THR A 36 7.10 0.44 -2.89
N LYS A 37 6.59 -0.75 -3.18
CA LYS A 37 5.61 -0.97 -4.25
C LYS A 37 4.42 -1.74 -3.69
N THR A 38 3.24 -1.24 -3.99
CA THR A 38 1.96 -1.81 -3.56
C THR A 38 0.95 -1.65 -4.69
N PHE A 39 -0.16 -2.38 -4.62
CA PHE A 39 -1.33 -2.06 -5.41
C PHE A 39 -2.41 -1.42 -4.54
N GLN A 40 -2.83 -0.23 -4.94
CA GLN A 40 -3.83 0.59 -4.24
C GLN A 40 -3.49 0.88 -2.76
N GLY A 41 -2.26 0.66 -2.30
CA GLY A 41 -1.88 0.80 -0.90
C GLY A 41 -2.61 -0.17 0.05
N ILE A 42 -3.11 -1.30 -0.45
CA ILE A 42 -3.83 -2.33 0.34
C ILE A 42 -3.24 -3.72 0.15
N SER A 43 -2.66 -4.02 -1.02
CA SER A 43 -2.12 -5.34 -1.35
C SER A 43 -0.75 -5.24 -2.04
N ILE A 44 -0.08 -6.39 -2.19
CA ILE A 44 1.25 -6.48 -2.81
C ILE A 44 1.25 -7.64 -3.80
N SER A 45 1.83 -7.42 -4.98
CA SER A 45 2.01 -8.47 -5.97
C SER A 45 2.83 -9.63 -5.41
N ARG A 46 2.48 -10.87 -5.77
CA ARG A 46 3.08 -12.13 -5.29
C ARG A 46 2.76 -12.53 -3.84
N PHE A 47 1.95 -11.74 -3.13
CA PHE A 47 1.43 -12.06 -1.80
C PHE A 47 -0.10 -12.32 -1.87
N PRO A 48 -0.52 -13.53 -2.30
CA PRO A 48 -1.94 -13.84 -2.50
C PRO A 48 -2.74 -13.74 -1.19
N ASN A 49 -3.96 -13.22 -1.28
CA ASN A 49 -4.87 -13.01 -0.15
C ASN A 49 -4.29 -12.17 1.01
N MET A 50 -3.20 -11.42 0.77
CA MET A 50 -2.63 -10.52 1.75
C MET A 50 -3.17 -9.10 1.55
N PHE A 51 -3.90 -8.63 2.55
CA PHE A 51 -4.37 -7.24 2.64
C PHE A 51 -3.90 -6.59 3.94
N TYR A 52 -3.71 -5.28 3.90
CA TYR A 52 -3.47 -4.47 5.10
C TYR A 52 -4.16 -3.11 4.97
N THR A 53 -4.37 -2.46 6.11
CA THR A 53 -4.96 -1.12 6.19
C THR A 53 -3.94 -0.11 6.69
N TYR A 54 -4.18 1.17 6.43
CA TYR A 54 -3.38 2.30 6.87
C TYR A 54 -1.87 2.16 6.54
N GLY A 55 -1.57 1.58 5.39
CA GLY A 55 -0.20 1.25 4.96
C GLY A 55 0.40 2.27 3.97
N PRO A 56 1.59 1.98 3.44
CA PRO A 56 2.21 2.84 2.43
C PRO A 56 1.38 2.87 1.15
N GLN A 57 1.49 3.97 0.41
CA GLN A 57 0.87 4.21 -0.89
C GLN A 57 -0.67 4.26 -0.88
N ALA A 58 -1.29 4.29 0.31
CA ALA A 58 -2.66 4.77 0.54
C ALA A 58 -2.62 6.24 1.05
N PRO A 59 -3.76 6.94 1.20
CA PRO A 59 -3.78 8.32 1.72
C PRO A 59 -3.10 8.44 3.08
N THR A 60 -3.29 7.44 3.94
CA THR A 60 -2.70 7.20 5.25
C THR A 60 -2.40 8.47 6.05
N ALA A 61 -1.20 9.01 5.95
CA ALA A 61 -0.80 10.17 6.74
C ALA A 61 -1.52 11.48 6.37
N PHE A 62 -2.10 11.53 5.17
CA PHE A 62 -2.89 12.65 4.66
C PHE A 62 -4.39 12.41 4.79
N SER A 63 -4.78 11.61 5.78
CA SER A 63 -6.17 11.27 6.08
C SER A 63 -6.42 11.24 7.59
N ASN A 64 -7.70 11.34 7.98
CA ASN A 64 -8.11 10.90 9.30
C ASN A 64 -8.02 9.37 9.36
N GLY A 65 -7.23 8.83 10.29
CA GLY A 65 -6.91 7.41 10.38
C GLY A 65 -8.14 6.48 10.36
N PRO A 66 -9.08 6.65 11.32
CA PRO A 66 -10.31 5.85 11.34
C PRO A 66 -11.11 5.91 10.04
N THR A 67 -11.24 7.09 9.43
CA THR A 67 -11.97 7.25 8.16
C THR A 67 -11.35 6.42 7.04
N LEU A 68 -10.03 6.43 6.90
CA LEU A 68 -9.38 5.62 5.88
C LEU A 68 -9.50 4.13 6.17
N ILE A 69 -9.31 3.74 7.43
CA ILE A 69 -9.39 2.34 7.86
C ILE A 69 -10.77 1.76 7.57
N GLU A 70 -11.85 2.48 7.86
CA GLU A 70 -13.22 2.02 7.54
C GLU A 70 -13.42 1.80 6.04
N ILE A 71 -12.93 2.73 5.20
CA ILE A 71 -13.02 2.59 3.74
C ILE A 71 -12.26 1.36 3.24
N GLN A 72 -11.04 1.14 3.74
CA GLN A 72 -10.22 0.00 3.32
C GLN A 72 -10.80 -1.32 3.86
N ALA A 73 -11.27 -1.36 5.11
CA ALA A 73 -11.88 -2.53 5.71
C ALA A 73 -13.17 -2.94 4.99
N ASP A 74 -14.06 -1.99 4.68
CA ASP A 74 -15.29 -2.25 3.91
C ASP A 74 -14.98 -2.83 2.52
N TRP A 75 -13.94 -2.32 1.85
CA TRP A 75 -13.49 -2.88 0.58
C TRP A 75 -12.95 -4.31 0.75
N ILE A 76 -12.09 -4.57 1.74
CA ILE A 76 -11.50 -5.89 1.99
C ILE A 76 -12.60 -6.93 2.27
N ILE A 77 -13.59 -6.59 3.11
CA ILE A 77 -14.72 -7.47 3.42
C ILE A 77 -15.49 -7.83 2.14
N LYS A 78 -15.81 -6.83 1.32
CA LYS A 78 -16.51 -7.05 0.04
C LYS A 78 -15.72 -7.90 -0.95
N VAL A 79 -14.38 -7.79 -0.95
CA VAL A 79 -13.53 -8.66 -1.77
C VAL A 79 -13.56 -10.09 -1.27
N ILE A 80 -13.54 -10.30 0.05
CA ILE A 80 -13.66 -11.63 0.65
C ILE A 80 -15.02 -12.25 0.27
N ASP A 81 -16.12 -11.52 0.46
CA ASP A 81 -17.46 -11.96 0.08
C ASP A 81 -17.53 -12.31 -1.42
N TYR A 82 -16.98 -11.45 -2.29
CA TYR A 82 -16.91 -11.70 -3.74
C TYR A 82 -16.15 -12.99 -4.08
N CYS A 83 -15.04 -13.27 -3.38
CA CYS A 83 -14.25 -14.48 -3.60
C CYS A 83 -15.00 -15.74 -3.16
N GLU A 84 -15.65 -15.70 -1.99
CA GLU A 84 -16.48 -16.80 -1.47
C GLU A 84 -17.66 -17.09 -2.42
N GLU A 85 -18.41 -16.07 -2.82
CA GLU A 85 -19.57 -16.21 -3.73
C GLU A 85 -19.17 -16.82 -5.09
N LYS A 86 -17.97 -16.50 -5.58
CA LYS A 86 -17.48 -16.96 -6.89
C LYS A 86 -16.54 -18.16 -6.83
N ASN A 87 -16.34 -18.78 -5.66
CA ASN A 87 -15.41 -19.89 -5.45
C ASN A 87 -13.98 -19.57 -5.96
N ILE A 88 -13.51 -18.34 -5.71
CA ILE A 88 -12.14 -17.91 -6.02
C ILE A 88 -11.25 -18.34 -4.85
N LYS A 89 -10.22 -19.13 -5.13
CA LYS A 89 -9.30 -19.66 -4.13
C LYS A 89 -8.36 -18.58 -3.60
N TYR A 90 -7.83 -17.75 -4.50
CA TYR A 90 -7.04 -16.59 -4.11
C TYR A 90 -7.06 -15.49 -5.17
N ILE A 91 -6.77 -14.28 -4.72
CA ILE A 91 -6.42 -13.17 -5.59
C ILE A 91 -5.03 -12.64 -5.26
N VAL A 92 -4.36 -12.11 -6.27
CA VAL A 92 -3.04 -11.50 -6.13
C VAL A 92 -2.93 -10.29 -7.06
N ALA A 93 -2.36 -9.19 -6.59
CA ALA A 93 -2.18 -8.01 -7.43
C ALA A 93 -1.23 -8.33 -8.59
N LYS A 94 -1.58 -7.92 -9.80
CA LYS A 94 -0.70 -8.03 -10.96
C LYS A 94 0.48 -7.08 -10.78
N GLU A 95 1.67 -7.52 -11.19
CA GLU A 95 2.89 -6.71 -11.09
C GLU A 95 2.77 -5.39 -11.85
N GLU A 96 2.20 -5.43 -13.05
CA GLU A 96 1.93 -4.24 -13.88
C GLU A 96 1.01 -3.21 -13.19
N ALA A 97 0.02 -3.70 -12.43
CA ALA A 97 -0.94 -2.85 -11.73
C ALA A 97 -0.30 -2.18 -10.51
N GLN A 98 0.53 -2.93 -9.78
CA GLN A 98 1.36 -2.41 -8.69
C GLN A 98 2.38 -1.37 -9.20
N GLU A 99 3.07 -1.64 -10.31
CA GLU A 99 4.07 -0.71 -10.87
C GLU A 99 3.41 0.59 -11.32
N LYS A 100 2.27 0.47 -12.02
CA LYS A 100 1.48 1.63 -12.45
C LYS A 100 1.03 2.46 -11.26
N TRP A 101 0.51 1.84 -10.20
CA TRP A 101 0.09 2.53 -8.98
C TRP A 101 1.25 3.29 -8.31
N SER A 102 2.39 2.62 -8.14
CA SER A 102 3.58 3.24 -7.54
C SER A 102 4.08 4.41 -8.40
N SER A 103 4.07 4.26 -9.72
CA SER A 103 4.47 5.30 -10.66
C SER A 103 3.55 6.51 -10.58
N GLU A 104 2.23 6.31 -10.56
CA GLU A 104 1.24 7.40 -10.42
C GLU A 104 1.44 8.22 -9.14
N ILE A 105 1.77 7.55 -8.02
CA ILE A 105 2.08 8.23 -6.76
C ILE A 105 3.33 9.10 -6.90
N HIS A 106 4.39 8.56 -7.48
CA HIS A 106 5.64 9.29 -7.67
C HIS A 106 5.47 10.47 -8.63
N GLU A 107 4.75 10.31 -9.74
CA GLU A 107 4.48 11.41 -10.68
C GLU A 107 3.62 12.49 -10.04
N THR A 108 2.59 12.12 -9.27
CA THR A 108 1.77 13.09 -8.54
C THR A 108 2.60 13.87 -7.52
N ALA A 109 3.53 13.20 -6.84
CA ALA A 109 4.43 13.83 -5.88
C ALA A 109 5.34 14.88 -6.53
N LYS A 110 5.85 14.61 -7.74
CA LYS A 110 6.69 15.57 -8.50
C LYS A 110 5.99 16.89 -8.81
N MET A 111 4.65 16.90 -8.86
CA MET A 111 3.85 18.11 -9.07
C MET A 111 3.58 18.90 -7.78
N SER A 112 4.14 18.48 -6.64
CA SER A 112 3.91 19.07 -5.33
C SER A 112 5.20 19.63 -4.72
N LEU A 113 5.09 20.23 -3.52
CA LEU A 113 6.25 20.69 -2.75
C LEU A 113 6.89 19.58 -1.90
N PHE A 114 6.26 18.40 -1.77
CA PHE A 114 6.79 17.30 -0.93
C PHE A 114 8.23 16.89 -1.29
N PRO A 115 8.62 16.78 -2.57
CA PRO A 115 9.98 16.43 -2.94
C PRO A 115 11.04 17.48 -2.59
N LEU A 116 10.67 18.68 -2.13
CA LEU A 116 11.62 19.72 -1.73
C LEU A 116 12.09 19.61 -0.28
N ALA A 117 11.46 18.75 0.53
CA ALA A 117 11.78 18.59 1.94
C ALA A 117 12.19 17.14 2.28
N ASP A 118 13.14 17.00 3.20
CA ASP A 118 13.44 15.70 3.80
C ASP A 118 12.47 15.45 4.95
N SER A 119 11.47 14.63 4.66
CA SER A 119 10.41 14.25 5.58
C SER A 119 10.25 12.73 5.60
N TRP A 120 9.61 12.23 6.67
CA TRP A 120 9.24 10.82 6.74
C TRP A 120 8.20 10.42 5.68
N TYR A 121 7.41 11.38 5.15
CA TYR A 121 6.55 11.16 3.98
C TYR A 121 7.34 10.74 2.74
N MET A 122 8.58 11.22 2.63
CA MET A 122 9.53 10.91 1.57
C MET A 122 10.49 9.78 1.94
N GLY A 123 10.33 9.15 3.12
CA GLY A 123 11.26 8.13 3.64
C GLY A 123 12.66 8.63 4.00
N ALA A 124 12.91 9.95 3.94
CA ALA A 124 14.25 10.52 4.05
C ALA A 124 14.86 10.46 5.47
N ASN A 125 14.04 10.18 6.49
CA ASN A 125 14.49 10.08 7.89
C ASN A 125 15.19 8.75 8.23
N ILE A 126 15.17 7.76 7.33
CA ILE A 126 15.78 6.45 7.53
C ILE A 126 17.04 6.34 6.66
N PRO A 127 18.25 6.29 7.26
CA PRO A 127 19.49 6.16 6.50
C PRO A 127 19.50 4.93 5.59
N GLY A 128 19.95 5.11 4.35
CA GLY A 128 20.02 4.04 3.34
C GLY A 128 18.69 3.70 2.68
N LYS A 129 17.55 4.22 3.16
CA LYS A 129 16.26 4.02 2.51
C LYS A 129 16.14 4.93 1.29
N LYS A 130 15.51 4.41 0.24
CA LYS A 130 15.19 5.20 -0.95
C LYS A 130 14.26 6.36 -0.58
N ARG A 131 14.61 7.55 -1.08
CA ARG A 131 13.77 8.74 -0.94
C ARG A 131 12.67 8.72 -2.00
N GLU A 132 11.43 8.54 -1.58
CA GLU A 132 10.26 8.44 -2.47
C GLU A 132 8.96 8.76 -1.72
N MET A 133 7.91 9.16 -2.45
CA MET A 133 6.62 9.47 -1.85
C MET A 133 5.92 8.20 -1.37
N LEU A 134 5.68 8.09 -0.05
CA LEU A 134 5.09 6.90 0.58
C LEU A 134 3.57 6.98 0.79
N ASN A 135 2.89 8.05 0.37
CA ASN A 135 1.44 8.21 0.56
C ASN A 135 0.77 8.70 -0.73
N PHE A 136 -0.47 8.29 -0.95
CA PHE A 136 -1.28 8.74 -2.07
C PHE A 136 -1.77 10.17 -1.85
N LEU A 137 -1.52 11.06 -2.82
CA LEU A 137 -1.80 12.50 -2.71
C LEU A 137 -3.17 12.93 -3.26
N GLY A 138 -3.94 12.03 -3.88
CA GLY A 138 -5.22 12.38 -4.50
C GLY A 138 -6.39 12.58 -3.53
N GLY A 139 -6.17 12.43 -2.22
CA GLY A 139 -7.18 12.59 -1.18
C GLY A 139 -8.12 11.40 -1.01
N VAL A 140 -8.76 11.32 0.17
CA VAL A 140 -9.63 10.21 0.58
C VAL A 140 -10.83 10.00 -0.36
N PRO A 141 -11.56 11.03 -0.84
CA PRO A 141 -12.69 10.81 -1.74
C PRO A 141 -12.28 10.13 -3.05
N LYS A 142 -11.18 10.58 -3.67
CA LYS A 142 -10.69 9.98 -4.91
C LYS A 142 -10.24 8.54 -4.70
N TYR A 143 -9.58 8.28 -3.58
CA TYR A 143 -9.15 6.94 -3.19
C TYR A 143 -10.34 5.98 -3.01
N ALA A 144 -11.39 6.41 -2.31
CA ALA A 144 -12.62 5.63 -2.16
C ALA A 144 -13.27 5.29 -3.51
N GLU A 145 -13.31 6.24 -4.45
CA GLU A 145 -13.81 5.99 -5.80
C GLU A 145 -12.95 4.99 -6.59
N ILE A 146 -11.63 4.99 -6.39
CA ILE A 146 -10.73 3.99 -7.00
C ILE A 146 -11.07 2.59 -6.50
N LEU A 147 -11.23 2.41 -5.18
CA LEU A 147 -11.58 1.12 -4.57
C LEU A 147 -12.96 0.63 -5.02
N LYS A 148 -13.97 1.53 -5.01
CA LYS A 148 -15.31 1.21 -5.53
C LYS A 148 -15.29 0.79 -6.99
N LYS A 149 -14.54 1.51 -7.84
CA LYS A 149 -14.41 1.18 -9.26
C LYS A 149 -13.75 -0.19 -9.45
N ASN A 150 -12.71 -0.48 -8.68
CA ASN A 150 -12.05 -1.78 -8.73
C ASN A 150 -13.03 -2.93 -8.39
N LEU A 151 -13.82 -2.83 -7.32
CA LEU A 151 -14.87 -3.81 -7.00
C LEU A 151 -15.91 -3.93 -8.13
N LYS A 152 -16.37 -2.81 -8.69
CA LYS A 152 -17.35 -2.79 -9.77
C LYS A 152 -16.82 -3.43 -11.06
N ASN A 153 -15.52 -3.37 -11.29
CA ASN A 153 -14.84 -3.88 -12.47
C ASN A 153 -14.21 -5.27 -12.22
N ASP A 154 -14.88 -6.13 -11.45
CA ASP A 154 -14.44 -7.51 -11.18
C ASP A 154 -12.97 -7.59 -10.70
N LEU A 155 -12.59 -6.68 -9.80
CA LEU A 155 -11.25 -6.60 -9.21
C LEU A 155 -10.15 -6.35 -10.25
N GLU A 156 -10.42 -5.49 -11.23
CA GLU A 156 -9.44 -5.06 -12.25
C GLU A 156 -8.07 -4.69 -11.64
N GLY A 157 -7.01 -5.38 -12.09
CA GLY A 157 -5.65 -5.25 -11.56
C GLY A 157 -5.23 -6.39 -10.63
N TYR A 158 -6.16 -7.28 -10.27
CA TYR A 158 -5.87 -8.56 -9.65
C TYR A 158 -5.89 -9.70 -10.67
N GLU A 159 -5.11 -10.74 -10.41
CA GLU A 159 -5.31 -12.08 -10.95
C GLU A 159 -6.21 -12.86 -9.98
N LEU A 160 -7.24 -13.52 -10.51
CA LEU A 160 -8.23 -14.29 -9.76
C LEU A 160 -8.05 -15.75 -10.13
N VAL A 161 -7.79 -16.61 -9.14
CA VAL A 161 -7.53 -18.03 -9.36
C VAL A 161 -8.61 -18.86 -8.67
N SER A 162 -9.41 -19.56 -9.46
CA SER A 162 -10.41 -20.53 -8.98
C SER A 162 -9.78 -21.90 -8.70
N ASN A 163 -10.54 -22.76 -8.01
CA ASN A 163 -10.17 -24.17 -7.82
C ASN A 163 -10.20 -24.98 -9.11
#